data_AF-A0A7C2PDW5-F1
#
_entry.id   AF-A0A7C2PDW5-F1
#
_cell.length_a   1.000
_cell.length_b   1.000
_cell.length_c   1.000
_cell.angle_alpha   90.00
_cell.angle_beta   90.00
_cell.angle_gamma   90.00
#
_symmetry.space_group_name_H-M   'P 1'
#
loop_
_entity.id
_entity.type
_entity.pdbx_description
1 polymer ?
#
loop_
_entity_poly.entity_id
_entity_poly.type
_entity_poly.pdbx_seq_one_letter_code
_entity_poly.pdbx_strand_id
1 'polypeptide(L)'
;MIYFLLFLTLIFFGCSRKEKPSERLEKFSEKGLVGVDFNDYSTFSIMGQIERAETLQVENPHYKEVMDYVITEYYKGCVLKRYESPTFGKSVIFYLKVEDSGVKLNYVKLGDRVDKIKKVFGDPVFESDSLWVYKTEAGSEVNFYFRDGILKKVEWNLYID
;
A
#
# COMPACT_ATOMS: atom_id res chain seq x y z
N MET A 1 33.38 30.42 -54.37
CA MET A 1 33.73 29.93 -53.02
C MET A 1 32.67 30.41 -52.05
N ILE A 2 31.72 29.55 -51.72
CA ILE A 2 30.68 29.80 -50.70
C ILE A 2 30.67 28.56 -49.81
N TYR A 3 30.71 28.83 -48.51
CA TYR A 3 30.78 27.85 -47.42
C TYR A 3 29.49 27.02 -47.33
N PHE A 4 29.61 25.72 -47.10
CA PHE A 4 28.54 24.94 -46.49
C PHE A 4 29.13 24.04 -45.42
N LEU A 5 29.06 24.54 -44.18
CA LEU A 5 29.31 23.78 -42.96
C LEU A 5 28.13 22.80 -42.79
N LEU A 6 28.34 21.51 -43.00
CA LEU A 6 27.35 20.49 -42.68
C LEU A 6 27.54 20.10 -41.20
N PHE A 7 26.70 20.67 -40.35
CA PHE A 7 26.56 20.27 -38.94
C PHE A 7 25.88 18.89 -38.92
N LEU A 8 26.65 17.82 -38.74
CA LEU A 8 26.11 16.47 -38.55
C LEU A 8 25.73 16.32 -37.08
N THR A 9 24.45 16.51 -36.76
CA THR A 9 23.90 16.24 -35.44
C THR A 9 23.89 14.72 -35.20
N LEU A 10 24.78 14.24 -34.34
CA LEU A 10 24.74 12.89 -33.77
C LEU A 10 23.46 12.73 -32.95
N ILE A 11 22.39 12.26 -33.59
CA ILE A 11 21.25 11.69 -32.88
C ILE A 11 21.74 10.32 -32.40
N PHE A 12 22.09 10.25 -31.11
CA PHE A 12 22.17 9.00 -30.40
C PHE A 12 20.79 8.31 -30.51
N PHE A 13 20.68 7.37 -31.45
CA PHE A 13 19.71 6.28 -31.33
C PHE A 13 20.15 5.45 -30.13
N GLY A 14 19.76 5.92 -28.94
CA GLY A 14 19.59 5.06 -27.79
C GLY A 14 18.50 4.07 -28.17
N CYS A 15 18.90 2.97 -28.81
CA CYS A 15 18.09 1.78 -28.93
C CYS A 15 17.90 1.28 -27.49
N SER A 16 16.92 1.85 -26.79
CA SER A 16 16.47 1.32 -25.53
C SER A 16 15.94 -0.06 -25.85
N ARG A 17 16.74 -1.09 -25.53
CA ARG A 17 16.27 -2.47 -25.49
C ARG A 17 14.97 -2.41 -24.70
N LYS A 18 13.83 -2.61 -25.37
CA LYS A 18 12.57 -2.86 -24.69
C LYS A 18 12.81 -4.16 -23.93
N GLU A 19 13.01 -4.02 -22.62
CA GLU A 19 13.14 -5.16 -21.70
C GLU A 19 11.98 -6.12 -21.97
N LYS A 20 12.29 -7.40 -22.13
CA LYS A 20 11.26 -8.40 -22.37
C LYS A 20 10.36 -8.49 -21.13
N PRO A 21 9.06 -8.77 -21.28
CA PRO A 21 8.14 -8.87 -20.14
C PRO A 21 8.63 -9.82 -19.04
N SER A 22 9.35 -10.89 -19.39
CA SER A 22 9.97 -11.83 -18.45
C SER A 22 11.14 -11.24 -17.66
N GLU A 23 11.95 -10.37 -18.26
CA GLU A 23 13.06 -9.67 -17.58
C GLU A 23 12.55 -8.58 -16.64
N ARG A 24 11.36 -8.00 -16.90
CA ARG A 24 10.64 -7.18 -15.91
C ARG A 24 10.15 -8.03 -14.75
N LEU A 25 9.58 -9.21 -15.00
CA LEU A 25 9.11 -10.10 -13.94
C LEU A 25 10.25 -10.59 -13.03
N GLU A 26 11.43 -10.90 -13.58
CA GLU A 26 12.60 -11.32 -12.77
C GLU A 26 13.24 -10.16 -11.99
N LYS A 27 13.32 -8.94 -12.57
CA LYS A 27 13.69 -7.75 -11.79
C LYS A 27 12.61 -7.32 -10.78
N PHE A 28 11.36 -7.76 -10.96
CA PHE A 28 10.27 -7.60 -10.00
C PHE A 28 10.31 -8.68 -8.91
N SER A 29 10.84 -9.88 -9.18
CA SER A 29 11.02 -10.94 -8.18
C SER A 29 12.29 -10.74 -7.34
N GLU A 30 13.37 -10.22 -7.93
CA GLU A 30 14.62 -9.91 -7.21
C GLU A 30 14.55 -8.60 -6.40
N LYS A 31 13.65 -7.68 -6.76
CA LYS A 31 13.40 -6.42 -6.03
C LYS A 31 12.06 -6.37 -5.30
N GLY A 32 11.43 -7.52 -5.04
CA GLY A 32 10.24 -7.60 -4.21
C GLY A 32 9.09 -6.73 -4.70
N LEU A 33 8.41 -7.17 -5.77
CA LEU A 33 7.08 -6.67 -6.12
C LEU A 33 5.95 -7.60 -5.67
N VAL A 34 6.14 -8.12 -4.45
CA VAL A 34 5.19 -8.02 -3.32
C VAL A 34 5.22 -6.57 -2.77
N GLY A 35 5.35 -5.58 -3.65
CA GLY A 35 5.92 -4.25 -3.36
C GLY A 35 4.91 -3.25 -2.83
N VAL A 36 3.99 -3.73 -2.01
CA VAL A 36 3.63 -2.97 -0.82
C VAL A 36 4.26 -3.75 0.31
N ASP A 37 5.46 -3.36 0.72
CA ASP A 37 5.93 -3.76 2.03
C ASP A 37 4.93 -3.14 3.02
N PHE A 38 3.98 -3.95 3.48
CA PHE A 38 3.01 -3.53 4.47
C PHE A 38 3.67 -3.07 5.77
N ASN A 39 4.95 -3.41 5.95
CA ASN A 39 5.76 -3.01 7.08
C ASN A 39 6.44 -1.65 6.90
N ASP A 40 6.35 -1.00 5.74
CA ASP A 40 6.76 0.40 5.62
C ASP A 40 5.67 1.28 6.24
N TYR A 41 5.77 1.50 7.55
CA TYR A 41 4.85 2.31 8.35
C TYR A 41 4.67 3.76 7.84
N SER A 42 5.50 4.20 6.89
CA SER A 42 5.38 5.49 6.21
C SER A 42 4.30 5.56 5.12
N THR A 43 3.62 4.44 4.82
CA THR A 43 2.77 4.29 3.62
C THR A 43 1.38 4.92 3.71
N PHE A 44 0.96 5.40 4.88
CA PHE A 44 -0.37 5.98 5.08
C PHE A 44 -0.29 7.41 5.62
N SER A 45 -0.93 8.35 4.92
CA SER A 45 -1.15 9.71 5.44
C SER A 45 -2.65 9.93 5.60
N ILE A 46 -3.12 9.87 6.85
CA ILE A 46 -4.48 10.25 7.18
C ILE A 46 -4.49 11.75 7.44
N MET A 47 -5.02 12.51 6.49
CA MET A 47 -5.33 13.92 6.69
C MET A 47 -6.72 14.03 7.32
N GLY A 48 -6.79 14.11 8.64
CA GLY A 48 -8.05 14.24 9.36
C GLY A 48 -7.86 14.50 10.84
N GLN A 49 -8.84 15.12 11.48
CA GLN A 49 -8.89 15.23 12.93
C GLN A 49 -9.34 13.89 13.51
N ILE A 50 -8.68 13.43 14.57
CA ILE A 50 -9.12 12.28 15.35
C ILE A 50 -10.43 12.65 16.04
N GLU A 51 -11.50 11.92 15.77
CA GLU A 51 -12.81 12.09 16.43
C GLU A 51 -12.83 11.41 17.80
N ARG A 52 -12.14 10.26 17.89
CA ARG A 52 -12.05 9.44 19.10
C ARG A 52 -10.80 8.57 19.03
N ALA A 53 -10.18 8.31 20.18
CA ALA A 53 -9.11 7.33 20.32
C ALA A 53 -9.38 6.41 21.51
N GLU A 54 -9.01 5.15 21.36
CA GLU A 54 -9.08 4.11 22.39
C GLU A 54 -7.69 3.51 22.54
N THR A 55 -7.24 3.34 23.78
CA THR A 55 -5.94 2.72 24.09
C THR A 55 -6.19 1.50 24.96
N LEU A 56 -5.73 0.34 24.50
CA LEU A 56 -5.74 -0.90 25.25
C LEU A 56 -4.31 -1.29 25.59
N GLN A 57 -4.04 -1.56 26.86
CA GLN A 57 -2.76 -2.09 27.28
C GLN A 57 -2.73 -3.61 27.06
N VAL A 58 -1.65 -4.12 26.49
CA VAL A 58 -1.46 -5.55 26.18
C VAL A 58 -0.08 -6.02 26.65
N GLU A 59 0.02 -7.27 27.09
CA GLU A 59 1.32 -7.87 27.40
C GLU A 59 2.06 -8.12 26.09
N ASN A 60 3.35 -7.80 26.04
CA ASN A 60 4.17 -8.07 24.87
C ASN A 60 4.29 -9.60 24.68
N PRO A 61 4.03 -10.12 23.46
CA PRO A 61 3.98 -11.57 23.22
C PRO A 61 5.32 -12.29 23.43
N HIS A 62 6.45 -11.57 23.36
CA HIS A 62 7.79 -12.11 23.52
C HIS A 62 8.41 -11.78 24.89
N TYR A 63 7.92 -10.75 25.58
CA TYR A 63 8.49 -10.25 26.83
C TYR A 63 7.41 -9.99 27.89
N LYS A 64 7.15 -10.99 28.76
CA LYS A 64 6.02 -11.00 29.71
C LYS A 64 5.96 -9.82 30.70
N GLU A 65 7.07 -9.15 30.95
CA GLU A 65 7.14 -7.99 31.86
C GLU A 65 7.03 -6.65 31.13
N VAL A 66 6.93 -6.67 29.79
CA VAL A 66 6.77 -5.48 28.96
C VAL A 66 5.30 -5.33 28.61
N MET A 67 4.75 -4.16 28.94
CA MET A 67 3.39 -3.78 28.54
C MET A 67 3.45 -2.85 27.34
N ASP A 68 2.82 -3.27 26.26
CA ASP A 68 2.65 -2.52 25.02
C ASP A 68 1.21 -2.04 24.89
N TYR A 69 0.90 -1.34 23.80
CA TYR A 69 -0.39 -0.71 23.60
C TYR A 69 -0.96 -1.02 22.22
N VAL A 70 -2.26 -1.28 22.16
CA VAL A 70 -3.04 -1.21 20.94
C VAL A 70 -3.83 0.08 20.98
N ILE A 71 -3.56 0.97 20.03
CA ILE A 71 -4.26 2.23 19.88
C ILE A 71 -5.19 2.11 18.68
N THR A 72 -6.48 2.40 18.90
CA THR A 72 -7.48 2.52 17.84
C THR A 72 -7.89 3.98 17.70
N GLU A 73 -7.65 4.57 16.53
CA GLU A 73 -8.01 5.94 16.18
C GLU A 73 -9.16 5.92 15.18
N TYR A 74 -10.20 6.69 15.49
CA TYR A 74 -11.36 6.90 14.64
C TYR A 74 -11.28 8.29 14.04
N TYR A 75 -11.30 8.34 12.72
CA TYR A 75 -11.45 9.53 11.91
C TYR A 75 -12.78 9.43 11.16
N LYS A 76 -13.25 10.54 10.61
CA LYS A 76 -14.41 10.53 9.73
C LYS A 76 -14.23 9.53 8.59
N GLY A 77 -15.01 8.43 8.63
CA GLY A 77 -14.97 7.34 7.66
C GLY A 77 -13.62 6.62 7.54
N CYS A 78 -12.81 6.62 8.59
CA CYS A 78 -11.58 5.83 8.66
C CYS A 78 -11.31 5.32 10.07
N VAL A 79 -10.88 4.07 10.18
CA VAL A 79 -10.45 3.47 11.44
C VAL A 79 -9.04 2.94 11.26
N LEU A 80 -8.13 3.35 12.13
CA LEU A 80 -6.76 2.90 12.18
C LEU A 80 -6.52 2.17 13.50
N LYS A 81 -5.86 1.01 13.46
CA LYS A 81 -5.27 0.40 14.66
C LYS A 81 -3.78 0.26 14.49
N ARG A 82 -3.05 0.66 15.53
CA ARG A 82 -1.61 0.47 15.62
C ARG A 82 -1.22 -0.17 16.94
N TYR A 83 -0.15 -0.94 16.88
CA TYR A 83 0.58 -1.48 18.00
C TYR A 83 1.72 -0.52 18.34
N GLU A 84 1.88 -0.19 19.61
CA GLU A 84 2.99 0.62 20.10
C GLU A 84 3.71 -0.09 21.23
N SER A 85 5.03 -0.21 21.07
CA SER A 85 5.93 -0.62 22.13
C SER A 85 6.86 0.53 22.50
N PRO A 86 6.53 1.32 23.54
CA PRO A 86 7.38 2.43 23.99
C PRO A 86 8.77 1.96 24.45
N THR A 87 8.82 0.79 25.11
CA THR A 87 10.07 0.18 25.59
C THR A 87 11.06 -0.05 24.45
N PHE A 88 10.57 -0.50 23.29
CA PHE A 88 11.40 -0.75 22.11
C PHE A 88 11.35 0.38 21.07
N GLY A 89 10.63 1.48 21.35
CA GLY A 89 10.46 2.59 20.41
C GLY A 89 9.80 2.21 19.09
N LYS A 90 8.94 1.19 19.08
CA LYS A 90 8.27 0.69 17.86
C LYS A 90 6.81 1.13 17.80
N SER A 91 6.34 1.52 16.62
CA SER A 91 4.94 1.80 16.33
C SER A 91 4.59 1.24 14.97
N VAL A 92 3.54 0.44 14.92
CA VAL A 92 3.23 -0.48 13.83
C VAL A 92 1.75 -0.41 13.51
N ILE A 93 1.36 0.10 12.34
CA ILE A 93 -0.04 0.04 11.89
C ILE A 93 -0.32 -1.39 11.44
N PHE A 94 -1.36 -2.02 11.99
CA PHE A 94 -1.75 -3.38 11.62
C PHE A 94 -3.19 -3.46 11.10
N TYR A 95 -3.97 -2.41 11.26
CA TYR A 95 -5.32 -2.35 10.71
C TYR A 95 -5.59 -0.95 10.16
N LEU A 96 -6.17 -0.90 8.97
CA LEU A 96 -6.68 0.34 8.38
C LEU A 96 -7.93 0.06 7.56
N LYS A 97 -9.04 0.69 7.94
CA LYS A 97 -10.29 0.65 7.18
C LYS A 97 -10.66 2.06 6.73
N VAL A 98 -10.91 2.24 5.43
CA VAL A 98 -11.26 3.53 4.82
C VAL A 98 -12.56 3.43 4.04
N GLU A 99 -13.52 4.30 4.35
CA GLU A 99 -14.85 4.43 3.73
C GLU A 99 -15.16 5.88 3.29
N ASP A 100 -14.32 6.87 3.63
CA ASP A 100 -14.43 8.27 3.17
C ASP A 100 -13.30 8.64 2.19
N SER A 101 -13.69 9.32 1.11
CA SER A 101 -12.81 9.82 0.04
C SER A 101 -11.76 10.85 0.47
N GLY A 102 -11.87 11.42 1.68
CA GLY A 102 -10.92 12.38 2.24
C GLY A 102 -9.56 11.77 2.64
N VAL A 103 -9.48 10.46 2.83
CA VAL A 103 -8.24 9.76 3.21
C VAL A 103 -7.42 9.40 1.97
N LYS A 104 -6.14 9.78 1.96
CA LYS A 104 -5.22 9.48 0.88
C LYS A 104 -4.44 8.21 1.19
N LEU A 105 -4.53 7.23 0.30
CA LEU A 105 -3.62 6.07 0.28
C LEU A 105 -2.62 6.27 -0.85
N ASN A 106 -1.35 5.89 -0.65
CA ASN A 106 -0.26 6.26 -1.56
C ASN A 106 -0.40 5.68 -3.00
N TYR A 107 -1.19 4.63 -3.19
CA TYR A 107 -1.31 3.94 -4.49
C TYR A 107 -2.72 3.97 -5.10
N VAL A 108 -3.73 4.10 -4.25
CA VAL A 108 -5.14 4.03 -4.63
C VAL A 108 -5.95 5.01 -3.80
N LYS A 109 -7.11 5.40 -4.30
CA LYS A 109 -8.05 6.25 -3.57
C LYS A 109 -9.47 5.75 -3.80
N LEU A 110 -10.35 6.03 -2.86
CA LEU A 110 -11.77 5.81 -3.10
C LEU A 110 -12.20 6.60 -4.34
N GLY A 111 -13.06 6.00 -5.17
CA GLY A 111 -13.44 6.52 -6.47
C GLY A 111 -12.58 6.00 -7.63
N ASP A 112 -11.46 5.33 -7.37
CA ASP A 112 -10.70 4.66 -8.44
C ASP A 112 -11.49 3.50 -9.05
N ARG A 113 -11.28 3.25 -10.35
CA ARG A 113 -11.91 2.13 -11.06
C ARG A 113 -11.13 0.83 -10.86
N VAL A 114 -11.83 -0.31 -10.95
CA VAL A 114 -11.26 -1.67 -10.89
C VAL A 114 -10.01 -1.84 -11.75
N ASP A 115 -9.98 -1.30 -12.98
CA ASP A 115 -8.83 -1.41 -13.88
C ASP A 115 -7.55 -0.79 -13.30
N LYS A 116 -7.69 0.31 -12.55
CA LYS A 116 -6.55 0.94 -11.89
C LYS A 116 -6.06 0.09 -10.73
N ILE A 117 -6.97 -0.49 -9.95
CA ILE A 117 -6.62 -1.37 -8.83
C ILE A 117 -5.87 -2.59 -9.37
N LYS A 118 -6.41 -3.24 -10.41
CA LYS A 118 -5.79 -4.40 -11.08
C LYS A 118 -4.42 -4.10 -11.66
N LYS A 119 -4.22 -2.89 -12.22
CA LYS A 119 -2.92 -2.45 -12.73
C LYS A 119 -1.87 -2.26 -11.61
N VAL A 120 -2.29 -1.86 -10.42
CA VAL A 120 -1.38 -1.59 -9.29
C VAL A 120 -1.07 -2.86 -8.51
N PHE A 121 -2.09 -3.65 -8.18
CA PHE A 121 -2.00 -4.81 -7.28
C PHE A 121 -1.93 -6.15 -8.02
N GLY A 122 -2.17 -6.18 -9.33
CA GLY A 122 -2.29 -7.42 -10.08
C GLY A 122 -3.63 -8.14 -9.82
N ASP A 123 -3.65 -9.43 -10.10
CA ASP A 123 -4.82 -10.28 -9.89
C ASP A 123 -4.99 -10.62 -8.40
N PRO A 124 -6.21 -10.49 -7.85
CA PRO A 124 -6.48 -10.88 -6.47
C PRO A 124 -6.52 -12.41 -6.32
N VAL A 125 -6.35 -12.89 -5.09
CA VAL A 125 -6.55 -14.32 -4.78
C VAL A 125 -8.03 -14.71 -4.81
N PHE A 126 -8.92 -13.73 -4.65
CA PHE A 126 -10.36 -13.88 -4.84
C PHE A 126 -10.93 -12.64 -5.51
N GLU A 127 -11.72 -12.85 -6.57
CA GLU A 127 -12.35 -11.80 -7.37
C GLU A 127 -13.87 -12.02 -7.44
N SER A 128 -14.64 -10.97 -7.15
CA SER A 128 -16.08 -10.88 -7.39
C SER A 128 -16.45 -9.45 -7.81
N ASP A 129 -17.68 -9.24 -8.28
CA ASP A 129 -18.13 -7.91 -8.72
C ASP A 129 -18.05 -6.83 -7.63
N SER A 130 -18.16 -7.22 -6.36
CA SER A 130 -18.22 -6.29 -5.22
C SER A 130 -17.04 -6.36 -4.27
N LEU A 131 -16.21 -7.41 -4.32
CA LEU A 131 -15.12 -7.64 -3.38
C LEU A 131 -13.94 -8.33 -4.05
N TRP A 132 -12.77 -7.73 -3.93
CA TRP A 132 -11.49 -8.35 -4.27
C TRP A 132 -10.62 -8.48 -3.03
N VAL A 133 -9.98 -9.64 -2.87
CA VAL A 133 -9.14 -9.97 -1.72
C VAL A 133 -7.72 -10.28 -2.20
N TYR A 134 -6.74 -9.65 -1.57
CA TYR A 134 -5.31 -9.93 -1.75
C TYR A 134 -4.75 -10.46 -0.45
N LYS A 135 -3.84 -11.45 -0.53
CA LYS A 135 -3.20 -12.06 0.64
C LYS A 135 -1.71 -12.19 0.43
N THR A 136 -0.93 -12.01 1.49
CA THR A 136 0.50 -12.36 1.52
C THR A 136 0.69 -13.72 2.17
N GLU A 137 1.85 -14.36 1.93
CA GLU A 137 2.22 -15.61 2.60
C GLU A 137 2.32 -15.47 4.12
N ALA A 138 2.71 -14.28 4.60
CA ALA A 138 2.79 -13.95 6.02
C ALA A 138 1.41 -13.77 6.69
N GLY A 139 0.31 -13.77 5.93
CA GLY A 139 -1.05 -13.66 6.48
C GLY A 139 -1.65 -12.26 6.49
N SER A 140 -0.97 -11.27 5.90
CA SER A 140 -1.59 -9.96 5.66
C SER A 140 -2.66 -10.07 4.58
N GLU A 141 -3.77 -9.35 4.75
CA GLU A 141 -4.93 -9.36 3.86
C GLU A 141 -5.37 -7.93 3.52
N VAL A 142 -5.79 -7.74 2.27
CA VAL A 142 -6.28 -6.47 1.75
C VAL A 142 -7.57 -6.68 1.00
N ASN A 143 -8.62 -5.98 1.41
CA ASN A 143 -9.95 -6.10 0.85
C ASN A 143 -10.35 -4.79 0.16
N PHE A 144 -10.59 -4.87 -1.14
CA PHE A 144 -11.13 -3.78 -1.95
C PHE A 144 -12.60 -4.04 -2.25
N TYR A 145 -13.46 -3.10 -1.86
CA TYR A 145 -14.90 -3.21 -2.05
C TYR A 145 -15.37 -2.25 -3.13
N PHE A 146 -16.10 -2.78 -4.11
CA PHE A 146 -16.53 -2.05 -5.28
C PHE A 146 -18.05 -1.88 -5.33
N ARG A 147 -18.48 -0.79 -5.96
CA ARG A 147 -19.86 -0.59 -6.43
C ARG A 147 -19.80 -0.04 -7.84
N ASP A 148 -20.43 -0.73 -8.79
CA ASP A 148 -20.42 -0.38 -10.21
C ASP A 148 -18.99 -0.21 -10.77
N GLY A 149 -18.07 -1.09 -10.36
CA GLY A 149 -16.65 -1.06 -10.75
C GLY A 149 -15.84 0.11 -10.15
N ILE A 150 -16.40 0.82 -9.17
CA ILE A 150 -15.75 1.94 -8.48
C ILE A 150 -15.43 1.55 -7.03
N LEU A 151 -14.19 1.79 -6.61
CA LEU A 151 -13.71 1.51 -5.26
C LEU A 151 -14.43 2.40 -4.23
N LYS A 152 -15.08 1.78 -3.24
CA LYS A 152 -15.85 2.46 -2.20
C LYS A 152 -15.30 2.28 -0.80
N LYS A 153 -14.61 1.16 -0.55
CA LYS A 153 -14.00 0.87 0.74
C LYS A 153 -12.70 0.10 0.53
N VAL A 154 -11.72 0.37 1.39
CA VAL A 154 -10.48 -0.42 1.50
C VAL A 154 -10.32 -0.86 2.94
N GLU A 155 -9.87 -2.09 3.14
CA GLU A 155 -9.55 -2.63 4.47
C GLU A 155 -8.25 -3.42 4.43
N TRP A 156 -7.26 -2.97 5.19
CA TRP A 156 -5.96 -3.60 5.37
C TRP A 156 -5.93 -4.27 6.74
N ASN A 157 -5.63 -5.56 6.75
CA ASN A 157 -5.36 -6.35 7.95
C ASN A 157 -3.94 -6.89 7.81
N LEU A 158 -2.98 -6.27 8.49
CA LEU A 158 -1.57 -6.59 8.32
C LEU A 158 -1.13 -7.53 9.43
N TYR A 159 -0.44 -8.60 9.05
CA TYR A 159 0.23 -9.46 10.00
C TYR A 159 1.32 -8.66 10.71
N ILE A 160 1.41 -8.85 12.02
CA ILE A 160 2.46 -8.29 12.87
C ILE A 160 3.16 -9.45 13.57
N ASP A 161 4.48 -9.49 13.45
CA ASP A 161 5.37 -10.37 14.20
C ASP A 161 6.00 -9.60 15.37
#